data_AF-A0A650BXB0-F1
#
_entry.id   AF-A0A650BXB0-F1
#
_cell.length_a   1.000
_cell.length_b   1.000
_cell.length_c   1.000
_cell.angle_alpha   90.00
_cell.angle_beta   90.00
_cell.angle_gamma   90.00
#
_symmetry.space_group_name_H-M   'P 1'
#
loop_
_entity.id
_entity.type
_entity.pdbx_description
1 polymer ?
#
loop_
_entity_poly.entity_id
_entity_poly.type
_entity_poly.pdbx_seq_one_letter_code
_entity_poly.pdbx_strand_id
1 'polypeptide(L)'
;MQIFTRKIMAAGRTYQLRISQSDQHSHYVDHLYEIFKDFVRMVPRRVVRLSFSGSTPKGRWVLSTLGHHSLQFYGRRFYKKSVKCVPKDISRFLTARGLAVYG
;
A
#
# COMPACT_ATOMS: atom_id res chain seq x y z
N MET A 1 -4.22 -6.19 -7.82
CA MET A 1 -4.00 -5.36 -6.62
C MET A 1 -2.51 -5.17 -6.34
N GLN A 2 -2.01 -3.92 -6.30
CA GLN A 2 -0.61 -3.65 -5.94
C GLN A 2 -0.52 -2.79 -4.66
N ILE A 3 -0.42 -3.46 -3.51
CA ILE A 3 -0.11 -2.82 -2.24
C ILE A 3 1.41 -2.84 -2.06
N PHE A 4 2.02 -1.66 -1.98
CA PHE A 4 3.45 -1.49 -1.75
C PHE A 4 3.68 -0.79 -0.41
N THR A 5 4.15 -1.52 0.59
CA THR A 5 4.78 -0.85 1.73
C THR A 5 6.17 -0.42 1.28
N ARG A 6 6.38 0.87 1.05
CA ARG A 6 7.69 1.38 0.64
C ARG A 6 8.42 1.86 1.90
N LYS A 7 9.66 1.39 2.09
CA LYS A 7 10.60 2.03 3.03
C LYS A 7 10.90 3.43 2.50
N ILE A 8 10.32 4.49 3.08
CA ILE A 8 10.86 5.84 2.88
C ILE A 8 12.01 5.99 3.86
N MET A 9 13.23 6.06 3.33
CA MET A 9 14.41 6.33 4.15
C MET A 9 14.58 7.85 4.31
N ALA A 10 14.13 8.38 5.44
CA ALA A 10 14.90 9.37 6.17
C ALA A 10 15.46 8.62 7.40
N ALA A 11 16.73 8.22 7.35
CA ALA A 11 17.46 7.55 8.44
C ALA A 11 16.90 6.19 8.96
N GLY A 12 16.02 5.49 8.22
CA GLY A 12 15.66 4.09 8.50
C GLY A 12 14.72 3.83 9.69
N ARG A 13 14.06 4.87 10.23
CA ARG A 13 13.28 4.77 11.47
C ARG A 13 11.78 4.49 11.26
N THR A 14 11.17 4.96 10.16
CA THR A 14 9.72 4.86 9.93
C THR A 14 9.37 4.21 8.60
N TYR A 15 8.15 3.68 8.50
CA TYR A 15 7.64 3.01 7.30
C TYR A 15 6.36 3.68 6.83
N GLN A 16 6.11 3.60 5.52
CA GLN A 16 4.91 4.16 4.89
C GLN A 16 4.20 3.07 4.07
N LEU A 17 2.88 3.00 4.22
CA LEU A 17 2.00 2.25 3.34
C LEU A 17 1.64 3.10 2.12
N ARG A 18 1.91 2.58 0.91
CA ARG A 18 1.47 3.14 -0.36
C ARG A 18 0.56 2.15 -1.09
N ILE A 19 -0.61 2.62 -1.46
CA ILE A 19 -1.62 1.81 -2.17
C ILE A 19 -1.78 2.41 -3.56
N SER A 20 -1.83 1.54 -4.57
CA SER A 20 -2.19 1.92 -5.93
C SER A 20 -3.11 0.87 -6.54
N GLN A 21 -4.25 1.32 -7.05
CA GLN A 21 -5.26 0.49 -7.70
C GLN A 21 -5.73 1.11 -9.00
N SER A 22 -6.28 0.29 -9.89
CA SER A 22 -6.96 0.77 -11.10
C SER A 22 -8.32 1.38 -10.77
N ASP A 23 -8.93 2.04 -11.75
CA ASP A 23 -10.26 2.65 -11.61
C ASP A 23 -11.35 1.65 -11.18
N GLN A 24 -11.25 0.37 -11.55
CA GLN A 24 -12.24 -0.65 -11.16
C GLN A 24 -12.29 -0.92 -9.65
N HIS A 25 -11.25 -0.51 -8.91
CA HIS A 25 -11.13 -0.77 -7.47
C HIS A 25 -11.02 0.53 -6.66
N SER A 26 -11.58 1.65 -7.15
CA SER A 26 -11.61 2.93 -6.44
C SER A 26 -12.26 2.79 -5.05
N HIS A 27 -13.42 2.14 -4.96
CA HIS A 27 -14.13 1.88 -3.70
C HIS A 27 -13.28 1.15 -2.66
N TYR A 28 -12.39 0.25 -3.10
CA TYR A 28 -11.47 -0.43 -2.20
C TYR A 28 -10.42 0.54 -1.63
N VAL A 29 -9.95 1.50 -2.44
CA VAL A 29 -9.03 2.54 -1.95
C VAL A 29 -9.73 3.45 -0.95
N ASP A 30 -10.99 3.79 -1.18
CA ASP A 30 -11.80 4.58 -0.23
C ASP A 30 -12.02 3.82 1.08
N HIS A 31 -12.31 2.51 1.02
CA HIS A 31 -12.40 1.68 2.22
C HIS A 31 -11.07 1.66 3.01
N LEU A 32 -9.93 1.54 2.33
CA LEU A 32 -8.63 1.62 2.98
C LEU A 32 -8.34 3.02 3.54
N TYR A 33 -8.84 4.08 2.90
CA TYR A 33 -8.75 5.43 3.44
C TYR A 33 -9.46 5.53 4.79
N GLU A 34 -10.68 5.02 4.92
CA GLU A 34 -11.40 5.05 6.20
C GLU A 34 -10.66 4.34 7.33
N ILE A 35 -9.98 3.22 7.03
CA ILE A 35 -9.16 2.49 8.01
C ILE A 35 -7.90 3.30 8.41
N PHE A 36 -7.30 4.02 7.46
CA PHE A 36 -6.03 4.71 7.64
C PHE A 36 -6.17 6.24 7.74
N LYS A 37 -7.38 6.77 7.96
CA LYS A 37 -7.66 8.21 7.87
C LYS A 37 -6.78 9.06 8.78
N ASP A 38 -6.50 8.55 9.99
CA ASP A 38 -5.65 9.23 10.97
C ASP A 38 -4.15 9.18 10.60
N PHE A 39 -3.78 8.28 9.68
CA PHE A 39 -2.41 8.11 9.20
C PHE A 39 -2.16 8.81 7.87
N VAL A 40 -3.12 9.50 7.26
CA VAL A 40 -2.98 10.10 5.93
C VAL A 40 -3.25 11.61 6.00
N ARG A 41 -2.51 12.39 5.20
CA ARG A 41 -2.75 13.85 5.09
C ARG A 41 -3.72 14.22 3.98
N MET A 42 -3.91 13.32 3.02
CA MET A 42 -4.67 13.57 1.82
C MET A 42 -5.60 12.40 1.56
N VAL A 43 -6.79 12.71 1.09
CA VAL A 43 -7.74 11.74 0.54
C VAL A 43 -7.14 11.01 -0.67
N PRO A 44 -7.66 9.82 -1.03
CA PRO A 44 -7.27 9.13 -2.26
C PRO A 44 -7.40 10.05 -3.46
N ARG A 45 -6.43 9.98 -4.37
CA ARG A 45 -6.46 10.76 -5.61
C ARG A 45 -6.27 9.88 -6.83
N ARG A 46 -6.96 10.21 -7.92
CA ARG A 46 -6.78 9.59 -9.22
C ARG A 46 -5.59 10.23 -9.94
N VAL A 47 -4.64 9.42 -10.38
CA VAL A 47 -3.46 9.81 -11.15
C VAL A 47 -3.55 9.15 -12.52
N VAL A 48 -3.49 9.96 -13.57
CA VAL A 48 -3.45 9.48 -14.96
C VAL A 48 -2.02 9.63 -15.46
N ARG A 49 -1.44 8.54 -15.97
CA ARG A 49 -0.17 8.62 -16.70
C ARG A 49 -0.46 8.64 -18.18
N LEU A 50 0.09 9.64 -18.86
CA LEU A 50 0.10 9.68 -20.31
C LEU A 50 0.92 8.49 -20.82
N SER A 51 0.34 7.75 -21.75
CA SER A 51 1.02 6.68 -22.45
C SER A 51 1.81 7.28 -23.60
N PHE A 52 3.12 7.02 -23.67
CA PHE A 52 3.94 7.35 -24.83
C PHE A 52 3.63 6.46 -26.06
N SER A 53 2.85 5.38 -25.89
CA SER A 53 2.60 4.38 -26.93
C SER A 53 1.25 4.57 -27.66
N GLY A 54 0.54 5.68 -27.41
CA GLY A 54 -0.79 5.93 -28.01
C GLY A 54 -1.94 5.10 -27.41
N SER A 55 -1.68 4.32 -26.36
CA SER A 55 -2.73 3.60 -25.63
C SER A 55 -3.53 4.51 -24.71
N THR A 56 -4.83 4.23 -24.54
CA THR A 56 -5.72 5.01 -23.67
C THR A 56 -5.12 5.14 -22.26
N PRO A 57 -4.94 6.37 -21.75
CA PRO A 57 -4.38 6.59 -20.41
C PRO A 57 -5.20 5.85 -19.35
N LYS A 58 -4.55 4.98 -18.59
CA LYS A 58 -5.20 4.27 -17.47
C LYS A 58 -5.03 5.07 -16.19
N GLY A 59 -6.15 5.44 -15.57
CA GLY A 59 -6.17 6.04 -14.25
C GLY A 59 -5.78 5.05 -13.17
N ARG A 60 -5.08 5.54 -12.15
CA ARG A 60 -4.83 4.81 -10.91
C ARG A 60 -5.20 5.65 -9.72
N TRP A 61 -5.94 5.06 -8.79
CA TRP A 61 -6.17 5.63 -7.48
C TRP A 61 -4.98 5.35 -6.59
N VAL A 62 -4.50 6.38 -5.90
CA VAL A 62 -3.36 6.29 -5.00
C VAL A 62 -3.69 6.85 -3.62
N LEU A 63 -3.21 6.15 -2.60
CA LEU A 63 -3.25 6.57 -1.21
C LEU A 63 -1.87 6.35 -0.58
N SER A 64 -1.43 7.26 0.27
CA SER A 64 -0.16 7.13 0.98
C SER A 64 -0.29 7.67 2.40
N THR A 65 0.06 6.84 3.36
CA THR A 65 0.13 7.19 4.79
C THR A 65 1.29 8.14 5.09
N LEU A 66 1.40 8.65 6.30
CA LEU A 66 2.61 9.25 6.83
C LEU A 66 3.59 8.15 7.23
N GLY A 67 4.88 8.48 7.24
CA GLY A 67 5.88 7.59 7.81
C GLY A 67 5.63 7.45 9.32
N HIS A 68 5.28 6.25 9.78
CA HIS A 68 4.99 6.00 11.19
C HIS A 68 5.75 4.78 11.75
N HIS A 69 6.03 4.79 13.05
CA HIS A 69 6.73 3.71 13.73
C HIS A 69 5.88 2.44 13.88
N SER A 70 4.57 2.57 14.03
CA SER A 70 3.65 1.40 14.10
C SER A 70 3.70 0.53 12.85
N LEU A 71 4.04 1.11 11.68
CA LEU A 71 4.18 0.38 10.42
C LEU A 71 5.50 -0.39 10.31
N GLN A 72 6.43 -0.19 11.25
CA GLN A 72 7.73 -0.85 11.25
C GLN A 72 7.64 -2.36 11.40
N PHE A 73 6.68 -2.86 12.19
CA PHE A 73 6.43 -4.29 12.35
C PHE A 73 6.23 -4.97 10.99
N TYR A 74 5.28 -4.47 10.19
CA TYR A 74 4.99 -5.00 8.85
C TYR A 74 6.17 -4.80 7.90
N GLY A 75 6.78 -3.61 7.92
CA GLY A 75 7.92 -3.29 7.07
C GLY A 75 9.11 -4.23 7.26
N ARG A 76 9.49 -4.52 8.50
CA ARG A 76 10.61 -5.42 8.82
C ARG A 76 10.27 -6.88 8.56
N ARG A 77 9.01 -7.29 8.76
CA ARG A 77 8.58 -8.67 8.58
C ARG A 77 8.55 -9.09 7.13
N PHE A 78 8.00 -8.21 6.28
CA PHE A 78 7.74 -8.50 4.87
C PHE A 78 8.79 -7.93 3.91
N TYR A 79 9.82 -7.22 4.41
CA TYR A 79 10.90 -6.72 3.56
C TYR A 79 12.27 -7.04 4.15
N LYS A 80 13.08 -7.81 3.40
CA LYS A 80 14.49 -8.09 3.70
C LYS A 80 15.37 -7.52 2.61
N LYS A 81 16.42 -6.77 2.98
CA LYS A 81 17.31 -6.08 2.01
C LYS A 81 16.53 -5.28 0.95
N SER A 82 15.45 -4.61 1.37
CA SER A 82 14.53 -3.84 0.50
C SER A 82 13.71 -4.66 -0.51
N VAL A 83 13.75 -5.99 -0.45
CA VAL A 83 12.97 -6.90 -1.28
C VAL A 83 11.79 -7.43 -0.46
N LYS A 84 10.60 -7.49 -1.06
CA LYS A 84 9.41 -8.07 -0.42
C LYS A 84 9.60 -9.58 -0.28
N CYS A 85 9.37 -10.12 0.90
CA CYS A 85 9.49 -11.55 1.21
C CYS A 85 8.29 -12.01 2.04
N VAL A 86 7.87 -13.26 1.84
CA VAL A 86 6.88 -13.91 2.70
C VAL A 86 7.60 -14.56 3.89
N PRO A 87 7.26 -14.21 5.15
CA PRO A 87 7.87 -14.84 6.32
C PRO A 87 7.39 -16.29 6.46
N LYS A 88 8.25 -17.18 6.95
CA LYS A 88 7.96 -18.62 7.10
C LYS A 88 6.78 -18.92 8.04
N ASP A 89 6.55 -18.05 9.02
CA ASP A 89 5.51 -18.13 10.05
C ASP A 89 4.30 -17.23 9.74
N ILE A 90 4.04 -16.95 8.47
CA ILE A 90 2.87 -16.16 8.03
C ILE A 90 1.55 -16.76 8.52
N SER A 91 1.49 -18.07 8.70
CA SER A 91 0.31 -18.79 9.21
C SER A 91 -0.17 -18.28 10.57
N ARG A 92 0.72 -17.70 11.39
CA ARG A 92 0.37 -17.13 12.70
C ARG A 92 -0.34 -15.79 12.61
N PHE A 93 -0.20 -15.08 11.49
CA PHE A 93 -0.73 -13.72 11.28
C PHE A 93 -1.87 -13.69 10.27
N LEU A 94 -2.08 -14.78 9.54
CA LEU A 94 -3.07 -14.88 8.49
C LEU A 94 -4.44 -15.17 9.11
N THR A 95 -5.21 -14.11 9.35
CA THR A 95 -6.60 -14.20 9.79
C THR A 95 -7.54 -14.33 8.59
N ALA A 96 -8.78 -14.77 8.82
CA ALA A 96 -9.82 -14.78 7.78
C ALA A 96 -9.99 -13.41 7.10
N ARG A 97 -9.91 -12.32 7.90
CA ARG A 97 -9.90 -10.95 7.37
C ARG A 97 -8.67 -10.66 6.50
N GLY A 98 -7.50 -11.12 6.92
CA GLY A 98 -6.26 -10.99 6.15
C GLY A 98 -6.33 -11.71 4.79
N LEU A 99 -7.01 -12.86 4.73
CA LEU A 99 -7.29 -13.60 3.50
C LEU A 99 -8.29 -12.86 2.61
N ALA A 100 -9.37 -12.33 3.18
CA ALA A 100 -10.39 -11.59 2.42
C ALA A 100 -9.84 -10.31 1.78
N VAL A 101 -8.85 -9.67 2.40
CA VAL A 101 -8.16 -8.51 1.82
C VAL A 101 -7.23 -8.93 0.68
N TYR A 102 -6.74 -10.17 0.65
CA TYR A 102 -5.82 -10.67 -0.36
C TYR A 102 -6.52 -11.12 -1.64
N GLY A 103 -7.67 -11.80 -1.52
CA GLY A 103 -8.50 -12.27 -2.63
C GLY A 103 -9.15 -11.14 -3.41
#